data_AF-A0A9D1PDQ6-F1
#
_entry.id   AF-A0A9D1PDQ6-F1
#
_cell.length_a   1.000
_cell.length_b   1.000
_cell.length_c   1.000
_cell.angle_alpha   90.00
_cell.angle_beta   90.00
_cell.angle_gamma   90.00
#
_symmetry.space_group_name_H-M   'P 1'
#
loop_
_entity.id
_entity.type
_entity.pdbx_description
1 polymer ?
#
loop_
_entity_poly.entity_id
_entity_poly.type
_entity_poly.pdbx_seq_one_letter_code
_entity_poly.pdbx_strand_id
1 'polypeptide(L)'
;MDQFYDDIIKELNAGVSRKDVYCHLLKKGYMGKHSAAYDYMNKIIKREHIDIAVYKSSSAEVIQKRKKLQQYDHVSRAGIFRFLWMNSDLSKAHCTYIMEHYPKIRQLDICIREFRNIYDQKNMVLLYLFIEKYKLSEIQELSRFAEGLEKDIEAVENSVASPLSNGFVEGTNNKLKMVKRTMYGRCSRQLLEAKLMYRPNV
;
A
#
# COMPACT_ATOMS: atom_id res chain seq x y z
N MET A 1 -33.59 15.21 -25.20
CA MET A 1 -33.14 14.95 -23.82
C MET A 1 -33.41 16.14 -22.92
N ASP A 2 -33.27 17.34 -23.44
CA ASP A 2 -33.50 18.61 -22.74
C ASP A 2 -34.89 18.74 -22.10
N GLN A 3 -35.93 18.14 -22.70
CA GLN A 3 -37.28 18.09 -22.10
C GLN A 3 -37.36 17.37 -20.74
N PHE A 4 -36.36 16.57 -20.40
CA PHE A 4 -36.28 15.84 -19.12
C PHE A 4 -35.22 16.43 -18.18
N TYR A 5 -34.64 17.60 -18.51
CA TYR A 5 -33.53 18.19 -17.77
C TYR A 5 -33.85 18.44 -16.29
N ASP A 6 -34.98 19.12 -16.02
CA ASP A 6 -35.38 19.48 -14.65
C ASP A 6 -35.71 18.24 -13.80
N ASP A 7 -36.34 17.25 -14.42
CA ASP A 7 -36.65 15.96 -13.78
C ASP A 7 -35.38 15.20 -13.42
N ILE A 8 -34.40 15.14 -14.33
CA ILE A 8 -33.11 14.47 -14.11
C ILE A 8 -32.35 15.16 -12.98
N ILE A 9 -32.29 16.49 -12.96
CA ILE A 9 -31.61 17.23 -11.89
C ILE A 9 -32.28 16.99 -10.54
N LYS A 10 -33.61 17.06 -10.50
CA LYS A 10 -34.38 16.83 -9.28
C LYS A 10 -34.13 15.42 -8.71
N GLU A 11 -34.18 14.40 -9.55
CA GLU A 11 -33.96 13.01 -9.13
C GLU A 11 -32.50 12.74 -8.72
N LEU A 12 -31.53 13.28 -9.46
CA LEU A 12 -30.11 13.13 -9.12
C LEU A 12 -29.74 13.86 -7.81
N ASN A 13 -30.29 15.05 -7.57
CA ASN A 13 -30.11 15.78 -6.31
C ASN A 13 -30.81 15.08 -5.13
N ALA A 14 -31.90 14.36 -5.39
CA ALA A 14 -32.55 13.50 -4.40
C ALA A 14 -31.76 12.20 -4.11
N GLY A 15 -30.59 12.01 -4.74
CA GLY A 15 -29.72 10.86 -4.51
C GLY A 15 -30.17 9.58 -5.25
N VAL A 16 -31.11 9.69 -6.20
CA VAL A 16 -31.56 8.56 -7.01
C VAL A 16 -30.43 8.11 -7.94
N SER A 17 -30.23 6.79 -8.06
CA SER A 17 -29.16 6.27 -8.91
C SER A 17 -29.44 6.54 -10.39
N ARG A 18 -28.40 6.83 -11.19
CA ARG A 18 -28.51 7.04 -12.65
C ARG A 18 -29.29 5.93 -13.36
N LYS A 19 -29.19 4.69 -12.87
CA LYS A 19 -29.94 3.54 -13.39
C LYS A 19 -31.45 3.70 -13.16
N ASP A 20 -31.83 4.10 -11.95
CA ASP A 20 -33.24 4.26 -11.60
C ASP A 20 -33.82 5.52 -12.27
N VAL A 21 -33.05 6.62 -12.39
CA VAL A 21 -33.42 7.79 -13.21
C VAL A 21 -33.68 7.37 -14.66
N TYR A 22 -32.79 6.56 -15.26
CA TYR A 22 -33.01 6.05 -16.61
C TYR A 22 -34.30 5.22 -16.73
N CYS A 23 -34.60 4.35 -15.77
CA CYS A 23 -35.86 3.60 -15.73
C CYS A 23 -37.09 4.51 -15.63
N HIS A 24 -37.02 5.61 -14.87
CA HIS A 24 -38.10 6.60 -14.79
C HIS A 24 -38.28 7.37 -16.10
N LEU A 25 -37.19 7.73 -16.76
CA LEU A 25 -37.23 8.36 -18.08
C LEU A 25 -37.92 7.47 -19.13
N LEU A 26 -37.64 6.16 -19.12
CA LEU A 26 -38.33 5.22 -20.02
C LEU A 26 -39.84 5.19 -19.76
N LYS A 27 -40.26 5.20 -18.49
CA LYS A 27 -41.70 5.27 -18.11
C LYS A 27 -42.35 6.59 -18.53
N LYS A 28 -41.59 7.69 -18.55
CA LYS A 28 -42.01 9.01 -19.01
C LYS A 28 -41.94 9.18 -20.54
N GLY A 29 -41.66 8.11 -21.29
CA GLY A 29 -41.69 8.11 -22.75
C GLY A 29 -40.36 8.49 -23.42
N TYR A 30 -39.23 8.38 -22.73
CA TYR A 30 -37.92 8.50 -23.37
C TYR A 30 -37.66 7.32 -24.32
N MET A 31 -37.42 7.62 -25.60
CA MET A 31 -37.18 6.61 -26.66
C MET A 31 -35.72 6.54 -27.14
N GLY A 32 -34.81 7.27 -26.50
CA GLY A 32 -33.41 7.33 -26.93
C GLY A 32 -32.57 6.16 -26.41
N LYS A 33 -31.33 6.06 -26.92
CA LYS A 33 -30.39 5.01 -26.50
C LYS A 33 -29.95 5.20 -25.03
N HIS A 34 -29.68 4.08 -24.36
CA HIS A 34 -29.16 4.05 -22.99
C HIS A 34 -27.86 4.86 -22.83
N SER A 35 -26.89 4.67 -23.73
CA SER A 35 -25.62 5.39 -23.70
C SER A 35 -25.80 6.90 -23.79
N ALA A 36 -26.66 7.37 -24.70
CA ALA A 36 -26.97 8.79 -24.86
C ALA A 36 -27.59 9.39 -23.59
N ALA A 37 -28.41 8.62 -22.86
CA ALA A 37 -28.96 9.07 -21.59
C ALA A 37 -27.91 9.17 -20.48
N TYR A 38 -27.02 8.19 -20.40
CA TYR A 38 -25.93 8.19 -19.43
C TYR A 38 -24.92 9.31 -19.71
N ASP A 39 -24.58 9.55 -20.97
CA ASP A 39 -23.68 10.64 -21.36
C ASP A 39 -24.29 12.00 -21.02
N TYR A 40 -25.60 12.16 -21.26
CA TYR A 40 -26.32 13.38 -20.90
C TYR A 40 -26.36 13.60 -19.38
N MET A 41 -26.70 12.56 -18.61
CA MET A 41 -26.66 12.61 -17.15
C MET A 41 -25.25 12.97 -16.65
N ASN A 42 -24.19 12.32 -17.16
CA ASN A 42 -22.80 12.60 -16.77
C ASN A 42 -22.38 14.05 -17.06
N LYS A 43 -22.88 14.66 -18.14
CA LYS A 43 -22.66 16.08 -18.42
C LYS A 43 -23.33 16.99 -17.40
N ILE A 44 -24.57 16.71 -17.02
CA ILE A 44 -25.31 17.45 -15.98
C ILE A 44 -24.58 17.36 -14.64
N ILE A 45 -24.17 16.15 -14.27
CA ILE A 45 -23.46 15.87 -13.01
C ILE A 45 -22.18 16.70 -12.89
N LYS A 46 -21.44 16.79 -13.99
CA LYS A 46 -20.20 17.59 -14.06
C LYS A 46 -20.49 19.09 -14.04
N ARG A 47 -21.56 19.55 -14.68
CA ARG A 47 -21.94 20.97 -14.78
C ARG A 47 -22.49 21.52 -13.46
N GLU A 48 -23.36 20.75 -12.82
CA GLU A 48 -24.08 21.15 -11.60
C GLU A 48 -23.38 20.69 -10.32
N HIS A 49 -22.17 20.11 -10.43
CA HIS A 49 -21.37 19.61 -9.30
C HIS A 49 -22.14 18.66 -8.36
N ILE A 50 -22.96 17.76 -8.93
CA ILE A 50 -23.82 16.86 -8.15
C ILE A 50 -23.00 15.67 -7.64
N ASP A 51 -23.01 15.47 -6.32
CA ASP A 51 -22.37 14.31 -5.68
C ASP A 51 -23.24 13.05 -5.86
N ILE A 52 -22.78 12.10 -6.69
CA ILE A 52 -23.56 10.88 -6.97
C ILE A 52 -22.91 9.63 -6.39
N ALA A 53 -23.77 8.78 -5.82
CA ALA A 53 -23.45 7.38 -5.52
C ALA A 53 -23.18 6.62 -6.84
N VAL A 54 -21.90 6.33 -7.11
CA VAL A 54 -21.49 5.58 -8.31
C VAL A 54 -22.07 4.15 -8.31
N TYR A 55 -22.39 3.58 -7.14
CA TYR A 55 -22.92 2.23 -6.96
C TYR A 55 -24.14 2.21 -6.03
N LYS A 56 -25.12 1.33 -6.30
CA LYS A 56 -26.32 1.10 -5.45
C LYS A 56 -25.99 0.75 -3.99
N SER A 57 -24.77 0.30 -3.71
CA SER A 57 -24.28 -0.04 -2.37
C SER A 57 -23.75 1.16 -1.57
N SER A 58 -23.74 2.36 -2.12
CA SER A 58 -23.30 3.56 -1.40
C SER A 58 -24.52 4.39 -0.99
N SER A 59 -25.04 4.15 0.22
CA SER A 59 -26.14 4.92 0.81
C SER A 59 -25.77 6.41 0.96
N ALA A 60 -26.77 7.29 1.12
CA ALA A 60 -26.54 8.70 1.45
C ALA A 60 -25.62 8.88 2.69
N GLU A 61 -25.68 7.94 3.63
CA GLU A 61 -24.78 7.87 4.80
C GLU A 61 -23.31 7.64 4.39
N VAL A 62 -23.04 6.82 3.36
CA VAL A 62 -21.68 6.59 2.84
C VAL A 62 -21.13 7.87 2.19
N ILE A 63 -21.98 8.64 1.51
CA ILE A 63 -21.59 9.93 0.91
C ILE A 63 -21.30 10.96 2.00
N GLN A 64 -22.16 11.10 3.02
CA GLN A 64 -21.92 11.98 4.16
C GLN A 64 -20.68 11.57 4.95
N LYS A 65 -20.46 10.26 5.17
CA LYS A 65 -19.26 9.74 5.81
C LYS A 65 -17.99 10.06 5.01
N ARG A 66 -18.04 9.97 3.67
CA ARG A 66 -16.92 10.40 2.81
C ARG A 66 -16.62 11.89 2.92
N LYS A 67 -17.64 12.76 2.94
CA LYS A 67 -17.45 14.21 3.17
C LYS A 67 -16.82 14.49 4.53
N LYS A 68 -17.26 13.78 5.58
CA LYS A 68 -16.67 13.88 6.92
C LYS A 68 -15.22 13.38 6.98
N LEU A 69 -14.89 12.33 6.22
CA LEU A 69 -13.54 11.79 6.11
C LEU A 69 -12.59 12.70 5.33
N GLN A 70 -13.08 13.43 4.31
CA GLN A 70 -12.31 14.43 3.56
C GLN A 70 -11.84 15.63 4.40
N GLN A 71 -12.40 15.82 5.60
CA GLN A 71 -11.97 16.85 6.54
C GLN A 71 -10.61 16.53 7.18
N TYR A 72 -10.19 15.26 7.19
CA TYR A 72 -8.96 14.84 7.85
C TYR A 72 -7.85 14.59 6.82
N ASP A 73 -6.64 14.99 7.19
CA ASP A 73 -5.46 14.57 6.46
C ASP A 73 -5.25 13.05 6.62
N HIS A 74 -5.08 12.37 5.49
CA HIS A 74 -4.98 10.92 5.45
C HIS A 74 -3.53 10.48 5.26
N VAL A 75 -3.00 9.76 6.25
CA VAL A 75 -1.71 9.08 6.16
C VAL A 75 -1.91 7.59 5.93
N SER A 76 -1.38 7.08 4.82
CA SER A 76 -1.46 5.64 4.52
C SER A 76 -0.45 4.84 5.33
N ARG A 77 -0.78 3.58 5.66
CA ARG A 77 0.16 2.63 6.30
C ARG A 77 1.44 2.46 5.47
N ALA A 78 1.31 2.40 4.15
CA ALA A 78 2.46 2.34 3.24
C ALA A 78 3.32 3.62 3.29
N GLY A 79 2.70 4.78 3.52
CA GLY A 79 3.40 6.03 3.79
C GLY A 79 4.24 5.95 5.06
N ILE A 80 3.64 5.48 6.16
CA ILE A 80 4.35 5.28 7.45
C ILE A 80 5.51 4.30 7.26
N PHE A 81 5.28 3.17 6.58
CA PHE A 81 6.33 2.17 6.32
C PHE A 81 7.49 2.74 5.51
N ARG A 82 7.21 3.46 4.41
CA ARG A 82 8.24 4.11 3.60
C ARG A 82 8.97 5.20 4.37
N PHE A 83 8.27 5.96 5.21
CA PHE A 83 8.91 6.91 6.09
C PHE A 83 9.91 6.23 7.03
N LEU A 84 9.51 5.18 7.76
CA LEU A 84 10.38 4.45 8.68
C LEU A 84 11.60 3.81 7.98
N TRP A 85 11.42 3.29 6.75
CA TRP A 85 12.46 2.52 6.09
C TRP A 85 13.31 3.34 5.10
N MET A 86 12.76 4.37 4.50
CA MET A 86 13.38 5.15 3.40
C MET A 86 13.51 6.64 3.73
N ASN A 87 13.04 7.09 4.91
CA ASN A 87 12.97 8.51 5.27
C ASN A 87 12.23 9.37 4.21
N SER A 88 11.24 8.79 3.54
CA SER A 88 10.51 9.42 2.43
C SER A 88 9.00 9.51 2.68
N ASP A 89 8.31 10.25 1.79
CA ASP A 89 6.87 10.12 1.55
C ASP A 89 5.90 10.58 2.66
N LEU A 90 6.35 11.36 3.65
CA LEU A 90 5.49 12.05 4.62
C LEU A 90 5.87 13.53 4.75
N SER A 91 4.87 14.38 4.99
CA SER A 91 5.11 15.78 5.33
C SER A 91 5.75 15.88 6.73
N LYS A 92 6.55 16.92 6.97
CA LYS A 92 7.17 17.15 8.29
C LYS A 92 6.13 17.21 9.41
N ALA A 93 4.99 17.85 9.15
CA ALA A 93 3.88 17.92 10.10
C ALA A 93 3.33 16.54 10.47
N HIS A 94 3.13 15.66 9.48
CA HIS A 94 2.69 14.28 9.74
C HIS A 94 3.74 13.49 10.52
N CYS A 95 5.02 13.64 10.19
CA CYS A 95 6.11 12.98 10.93
C CYS A 95 6.11 13.39 12.40
N THR A 96 6.08 14.69 12.68
CA THR A 96 6.06 15.21 14.06
C THR A 96 4.84 14.67 14.81
N TYR A 97 3.66 14.79 14.21
CA TYR A 97 2.42 14.29 14.80
C TYR A 97 2.49 12.79 15.11
N ILE A 98 2.99 11.98 14.17
CA ILE A 98 3.09 10.53 14.36
C ILE A 98 4.07 10.20 15.49
N MET A 99 5.21 10.88 15.56
CA MET A 99 6.22 10.64 16.58
C MET A 99 5.78 11.05 17.99
N GLU A 100 4.95 12.08 18.10
CA GLU A 100 4.40 12.57 19.37
C GLU A 100 3.25 11.69 19.86
N HIS A 101 2.33 11.32 18.99
CA HIS A 101 1.09 10.64 19.38
C HIS A 101 1.17 9.10 19.35
N TYR A 102 2.13 8.51 18.64
CA TYR A 102 2.26 7.05 18.50
C TYR A 102 3.62 6.56 18.99
N PRO A 103 3.80 6.39 20.31
CA PRO A 103 5.10 6.06 20.91
C PRO A 103 5.69 4.74 20.40
N LYS A 104 4.85 3.76 20.04
CA LYS A 104 5.31 2.50 19.44
C LYS A 104 5.98 2.70 18.08
N ILE A 105 5.47 3.62 17.25
CA ILE A 105 6.08 3.94 15.94
C ILE A 105 7.44 4.60 16.16
N ARG A 106 7.53 5.51 17.14
CA ARG A 106 8.80 6.13 17.54
C ARG A 106 9.82 5.09 18.05
N GLN A 107 9.39 4.13 18.86
CA GLN A 107 10.27 3.04 19.32
C GLN A 107 10.79 2.19 18.15
N LEU A 108 9.93 1.88 17.16
CA LEU A 108 10.33 1.18 15.94
C LEU A 108 11.33 1.99 15.11
N ASP A 109 11.10 3.29 14.94
CA ASP A 109 12.01 4.20 14.22
C ASP A 109 13.40 4.28 14.87
N ILE A 110 13.46 4.33 16.20
CA ILE A 110 14.72 4.26 16.95
C ILE A 110 15.40 2.89 16.73
N CYS A 111 14.65 1.79 16.84
CA CYS A 111 15.16 0.44 16.62
C CYS A 111 15.78 0.26 15.23
N ILE A 112 15.08 0.72 14.18
CA ILE A 112 15.57 0.64 12.79
C ILE A 112 16.89 1.40 12.64
N ARG A 113 16.98 2.62 13.20
CA ARG A 113 18.19 3.44 13.11
C ARG A 113 19.35 2.86 13.88
N GLU A 114 19.12 2.38 15.10
CA GLU A 114 20.16 1.73 15.91
C GLU A 114 20.66 0.46 15.22
N PHE A 115 19.76 -0.36 14.67
CA PHE A 115 20.14 -1.57 13.95
C PHE A 115 20.98 -1.26 12.71
N ARG A 116 20.60 -0.25 11.92
CA ARG A 116 21.42 0.20 10.76
C ARG A 116 22.80 0.66 11.18
N ASN A 117 22.88 1.42 12.26
CA ASN A 117 24.14 1.95 12.77
C ASN A 117 25.14 0.84 13.14
N ILE A 118 24.67 -0.34 13.56
CA ILE A 118 25.54 -1.51 13.80
C ILE A 118 26.32 -1.87 12.53
N TYR A 119 25.65 -1.91 11.38
CA TYR A 119 26.24 -2.30 10.09
C TYR A 119 27.01 -1.14 9.45
N ASP A 120 26.55 0.09 9.62
CA ASP A 120 27.25 1.29 9.12
C ASP A 120 28.61 1.45 9.82
N GLN A 121 28.66 1.21 11.14
CA GLN A 121 29.90 1.29 11.92
C GLN A 121 30.66 -0.03 12.02
N LYS A 122 30.04 -1.14 11.59
CA LYS A 122 30.55 -2.52 11.76
C LYS A 122 31.01 -2.80 13.20
N ASN A 123 30.19 -2.40 14.17
CA ASN A 123 30.57 -2.38 15.58
C ASN A 123 29.87 -3.48 16.38
N MET A 124 30.62 -4.47 16.83
CA MET A 124 30.13 -5.59 17.64
C MET A 124 29.56 -5.16 19.00
N VAL A 125 30.13 -4.13 19.63
CA VAL A 125 29.63 -3.64 20.92
C VAL A 125 28.21 -3.12 20.75
N LEU A 126 27.93 -2.38 19.66
CA LEU A 126 26.58 -1.92 19.37
C LEU A 126 25.62 -3.08 19.09
N LEU A 127 26.09 -4.18 18.50
CA LEU A 127 25.27 -5.38 18.29
C LEU A 127 24.81 -6.00 19.61
N TYR A 128 25.73 -6.27 20.55
CA TYR A 128 25.35 -6.87 21.83
C TYR A 128 24.45 -5.94 22.65
N LEU A 129 24.77 -4.64 22.70
CA LEU A 129 23.93 -3.65 23.37
C LEU A 129 22.52 -3.58 22.76
N PHE A 130 22.41 -3.68 21.43
CA PHE A 130 21.13 -3.74 20.74
C PHE A 130 20.34 -4.98 21.15
N ILE A 131 20.96 -6.16 21.15
CA ILE A 131 20.31 -7.42 21.52
C ILE A 131 19.81 -7.35 22.97
N GLU A 132 20.65 -6.97 23.92
CA GLU A 132 20.26 -6.84 25.33
C GLU A 132 19.10 -5.87 25.53
N LYS A 133 19.18 -4.69 24.90
CA LYS A 133 18.15 -3.66 24.98
C LYS A 133 16.81 -4.16 24.45
N TYR A 134 16.79 -4.77 23.26
CA TYR A 134 15.54 -5.11 22.59
C TYR A 134 14.93 -6.43 23.05
N LYS A 135 15.71 -7.34 23.66
CA LYS A 135 15.16 -8.52 24.36
C LYS A 135 14.15 -8.15 25.44
N LEU A 136 14.40 -7.06 26.15
CA LEU A 136 13.53 -6.53 27.21
C LEU A 136 12.45 -5.56 26.70
N SER A 137 12.27 -5.46 25.37
CA SER A 137 11.28 -4.55 24.80
C SER A 137 9.84 -5.00 25.12
N GLU A 138 8.98 -4.02 25.45
CA GLU A 138 7.54 -4.24 25.58
C GLU A 138 6.87 -4.66 24.27
N ILE A 139 7.51 -4.38 23.13
CA ILE A 139 7.05 -4.84 21.81
C ILE A 139 7.54 -6.27 21.62
N GLN A 140 6.63 -7.22 21.74
CA GLN A 140 6.93 -8.65 21.66
C GLN A 140 7.65 -9.04 20.37
N GLU A 141 7.32 -8.40 19.24
CA GLU A 141 7.97 -8.64 17.96
C GLU A 141 9.45 -8.21 17.96
N LEU A 142 9.79 -7.12 18.65
CA LEU A 142 11.19 -6.68 18.80
C LEU A 142 11.96 -7.58 19.76
N SER A 143 11.32 -8.00 20.86
CA SER A 143 11.91 -8.95 21.80
C SER A 143 12.24 -10.28 21.11
N ARG A 144 11.29 -10.85 20.36
CA ARG A 144 11.51 -12.09 19.59
C ARG A 144 12.55 -11.93 18.48
N PHE A 145 12.62 -10.75 17.85
CA PHE A 145 13.67 -10.45 16.88
C PHE A 145 15.05 -10.47 17.54
N ALA A 146 15.22 -9.80 18.67
CA ALA A 146 16.48 -9.75 19.40
C ALA A 146 16.90 -11.14 19.93
N GLU A 147 15.95 -11.93 20.45
CA GLU A 147 16.19 -13.33 20.83
C GLU A 147 16.64 -14.18 19.63
N GLY A 148 16.07 -13.94 18.44
CA GLY A 148 16.47 -14.61 17.21
C GLY A 148 17.92 -14.29 16.83
N LEU A 149 18.31 -13.02 16.92
CA LEU A 149 19.69 -12.60 16.68
C LEU A 149 20.68 -13.26 17.65
N GLU A 150 20.32 -13.36 18.92
CA GLU A 150 21.15 -14.00 19.94
C GLU A 150 21.29 -15.51 19.73
N LYS A 151 20.23 -16.19 19.28
CA LYS A 151 20.29 -17.63 18.98
C LYS A 151 21.25 -17.94 17.84
N ASP A 152 21.30 -17.07 16.83
CA ASP A 152 22.16 -17.21 15.65
C ASP A 152 23.40 -16.30 15.72
N ILE A 153 23.90 -16.01 16.94
CA ILE A 153 24.89 -14.94 17.18
C ILE A 153 26.15 -15.08 16.32
N GLU A 154 26.68 -16.30 16.13
CA GLU A 154 27.86 -16.52 15.30
C GLU A 154 27.65 -16.08 13.84
N ALA A 155 26.46 -16.35 13.28
CA ALA A 155 26.13 -15.92 11.92
C ALA A 155 25.91 -14.40 11.85
N VAL A 156 25.28 -13.81 12.87
CA VAL A 156 25.03 -12.37 12.95
C VAL A 156 26.34 -11.60 13.11
N GLU A 157 27.24 -12.04 13.98
CA GLU A 157 28.59 -11.50 14.13
C GLU A 157 29.34 -11.51 12.80
N ASN A 158 29.38 -12.66 12.13
CA ASN A 158 29.99 -12.77 10.81
C ASN A 158 29.36 -11.81 9.79
N SER A 159 28.05 -11.58 9.85
CA SER A 159 27.37 -10.64 8.96
C SER A 159 27.75 -9.17 9.19
N VAL A 160 28.13 -8.80 10.43
CA VAL A 160 28.56 -7.44 10.78
C VAL A 160 30.03 -7.22 10.44
N ALA A 161 30.89 -8.19 10.74
CA ALA A 161 32.33 -8.08 10.50
C ALA A 161 32.71 -8.26 9.02
N SER A 162 32.03 -9.15 8.31
CA SER A 162 32.42 -9.54 6.96
C SER A 162 32.11 -8.43 5.93
N PRO A 163 33.03 -8.16 4.98
CA PRO A 163 32.72 -7.34 3.82
C PRO A 163 31.90 -8.09 2.76
N LEU A 164 31.75 -9.41 2.89
CA LEU A 164 31.05 -10.23 1.91
C LEU A 164 29.54 -10.09 2.07
N SER A 165 28.86 -9.84 0.95
CA SER A 165 27.41 -9.82 0.90
C SER A 165 26.88 -11.10 0.27
N ASN A 166 25.89 -11.72 0.92
CA ASN A 166 25.09 -12.80 0.32
C ASN A 166 24.19 -12.31 -0.83
N GLY A 167 24.17 -11.00 -1.14
CA GLY A 167 23.30 -10.42 -2.17
C GLY A 167 23.45 -11.05 -3.56
N PHE A 168 24.66 -11.46 -3.96
CA PHE A 168 24.86 -12.17 -5.23
C PHE A 168 24.20 -13.56 -5.23
N VAL A 169 24.36 -14.30 -4.14
CA VAL A 169 23.79 -15.64 -3.96
C VAL A 169 22.26 -15.54 -3.87
N GLU A 170 21.75 -14.58 -3.11
CA GLU A 170 20.32 -14.30 -3.00
C GLU A 170 19.72 -13.84 -4.34
N GLY A 171 20.42 -13.00 -5.10
CA GLY A 171 20.03 -12.59 -6.44
C GLY A 171 19.89 -13.79 -7.39
N THR A 172 20.86 -14.70 -7.36
CA THR A 172 20.82 -15.94 -8.14
C THR A 172 19.65 -16.84 -7.71
N ASN A 173 19.46 -17.02 -6.40
CA ASN A 173 18.33 -17.77 -5.85
C ASN A 173 16.98 -17.15 -6.23
N ASN A 174 16.87 -15.82 -6.23
CA ASN A 174 15.66 -15.10 -6.62
C ASN A 174 15.37 -15.26 -8.12
N LYS A 175 16.39 -15.16 -8.98
CA LYS A 175 16.27 -15.42 -10.42
C LYS A 175 15.76 -16.86 -10.66
N LEU A 176 16.36 -17.83 -9.99
CA LEU A 176 15.97 -19.23 -10.09
C LEU A 176 14.53 -19.45 -9.63
N LYS A 177 14.13 -18.90 -8.47
CA LYS A 177 12.77 -18.97 -7.95
C LYS A 177 11.77 -18.31 -8.92
N MET A 178 12.12 -17.18 -9.53
CA MET A 178 11.29 -16.50 -10.51
C MET A 178 11.05 -17.37 -11.74
N VAL A 179 12.10 -17.94 -12.34
CA VAL A 179 11.98 -18.83 -13.50
C VAL A 179 11.08 -20.03 -13.19
N LYS A 180 11.25 -20.65 -12.02
CA LYS A 180 10.38 -21.75 -11.57
C LYS A 180 8.92 -21.34 -11.44
N ARG A 181 8.63 -20.15 -10.91
CA ARG A 181 7.25 -19.62 -10.76
C ARG A 181 6.60 -19.35 -12.11
N THR A 182 7.31 -18.73 -13.05
CA THR A 182 6.81 -18.50 -14.42
C THR A 182 6.48 -19.82 -15.13
N MET A 183 7.15 -20.90 -14.75
CA MET A 183 6.96 -22.22 -15.32
C MET A 183 6.04 -23.11 -14.46
N TYR A 184 5.32 -22.55 -13.48
CA TYR A 184 4.40 -23.27 -12.60
C TYR A 184 5.04 -24.49 -11.89
N GLY A 185 6.33 -24.41 -11.59
CA GLY A 185 7.11 -25.51 -11.00
C GLY A 185 7.49 -26.63 -11.98
N ARG A 186 7.08 -26.56 -13.26
CA ARG A 186 7.32 -27.58 -14.28
C ARG A 186 8.65 -27.37 -15.02
N CYS A 187 9.74 -27.22 -14.28
CA CYS A 187 11.09 -27.14 -14.85
C CYS A 187 11.93 -28.32 -14.40
N SER A 188 12.23 -29.24 -15.32
CA SER A 188 13.33 -30.18 -15.15
C SER A 188 14.65 -29.42 -15.01
N ARG A 189 15.68 -30.06 -14.45
CA ARG A 189 17.01 -29.46 -14.29
C ARG A 189 17.54 -28.89 -15.61
N GLN A 190 17.46 -29.66 -16.69
CA GLN A 190 17.93 -29.28 -18.03
C GLN A 190 17.22 -28.01 -18.54
N LEU A 191 15.90 -27.93 -18.36
CA LEU A 191 15.11 -26.78 -18.80
C LEU A 191 15.42 -25.53 -17.96
N LEU A 192 15.68 -25.72 -16.67
CA LEU A 192 16.07 -24.64 -15.76
C LEU A 192 17.45 -24.09 -16.12
N GLU A 193 18.43 -24.96 -16.40
CA GLU A 193 19.76 -24.59 -16.87
C GLU A 193 19.68 -23.80 -18.18
N ALA A 194 18.94 -24.31 -19.17
CA ALA A 194 18.75 -23.63 -20.45
C ALA A 194 18.17 -22.21 -20.27
N LYS A 195 17.13 -22.05 -19.43
CA LYS A 195 16.52 -20.73 -19.18
C LYS A 195 17.40 -19.80 -18.34
N LEU A 196 18.22 -20.31 -17.44
CA LEU A 196 19.12 -19.49 -16.63
C LEU A 196 20.33 -18.99 -17.44
N MET A 197 20.83 -19.83 -18.35
CA MET A 197 21.97 -19.55 -19.23
C MET A 197 21.58 -18.74 -20.47
N TYR A 198 20.30 -18.76 -20.87
CA TYR A 198 19.80 -17.93 -21.96
C TYR A 198 19.98 -16.44 -21.62
N ARG A 199 21.00 -15.82 -22.21
CA ARG A 199 21.12 -14.38 -22.33
C ARG A 199 20.43 -13.99 -23.63
N PRO A 200 19.30 -13.25 -23.62
CA PRO A 200 18.80 -12.69 -24.86
C PRO A 200 19.92 -11.81 -25.43
N ASN A 201 20.30 -12.07 -26.68
CA ASN A 201 21.22 -11.20 -27.40
C ASN A 201 20.59 -9.80 -27.40
N VAL A 202 21.26 -8.85 -26.75
CA VAL A 202 20.90 -7.43 -26.77
C VAL A 202 21.44 -6.83 -28.06
#